data_AF-A0A530GET2-F1
#
_entry.id   AF-A0A530GET2-F1
#
_cell.length_a   1.000
_cell.length_b   1.000
_cell.length_c   1.000
_cell.angle_alpha   90.00
_cell.angle_beta   90.00
_cell.angle_gamma   90.00
#
_symmetry.space_group_name_H-M   'P 1'
#
loop_
_entity.id
_entity.type
_entity.pdbx_description
1 polymer ?
#
loop_
_entity_poly.entity_id
_entity_poly.type
_entity_poly.pdbx_seq_one_letter_code
_entity_poly.pdbx_strand_id
1 'polypeptide(L)'
;STQRGYARNHPFVGEIRIGEVELELDVPELPFAVPLGSIRVTECQMVNQFKGSAKAPPQFTRGYGLVFGQSERKAMAMALCDR
;
A
#
# COMPACT_ATOMS: atom_id res chain seq x y z
N SER A 1 -3.31 15.19 10.19
CA SER A 1 -4.40 16.18 10.00
C SER A 1 -5.72 15.48 9.64
N THR A 2 -5.71 14.54 8.69
CA THR A 2 -6.87 13.75 8.25
C THR A 2 -7.61 13.01 9.35
N GLN A 3 -6.87 12.27 10.20
CA GLN A 3 -7.45 11.61 11.37
C GLN A 3 -8.02 12.57 12.42
N ARG A 4 -7.59 13.85 12.39
CA ARG A 4 -8.10 14.91 13.27
C ARG A 4 -9.21 15.74 12.63
N GLY A 5 -9.81 15.26 11.53
CA GLY A 5 -11.01 15.84 10.91
C GLY A 5 -10.78 16.71 9.68
N TYR A 6 -9.54 17.03 9.32
CA TYR A 6 -9.24 17.76 8.08
C TYR A 6 -9.25 16.81 6.88
N ALA A 7 -10.35 16.76 6.12
CA ALA A 7 -10.61 15.81 5.02
C ALA A 7 -11.11 14.40 5.41
N ARG A 8 -11.69 14.26 6.62
CA ARG A 8 -12.54 13.15 7.11
C ARG A 8 -12.37 11.79 6.40
N ASN A 9 -11.19 11.19 6.53
CA ASN A 9 -11.01 9.78 6.22
C ASN A 9 -11.18 8.97 7.53
N HIS A 10 -11.87 7.83 7.49
CA HIS A 10 -12.04 6.94 8.66
C HIS A 10 -11.20 5.67 8.46
N PRO A 11 -9.87 5.78 8.58
CA PRO A 11 -8.96 4.71 8.22
C PRO A 11 -8.97 3.60 9.27
N PHE A 12 -9.03 2.37 8.79
CA PHE A 12 -8.70 1.17 9.54
C PHE A 12 -7.49 0.52 8.92
N VAL A 13 -6.56 0.06 9.74
CA VAL A 13 -5.49 -0.83 9.26
C VAL A 13 -6.14 -2.15 8.89
N GLY A 14 -6.20 -2.45 7.59
CA GLY A 14 -6.65 -3.75 7.10
C GLY A 14 -5.54 -4.78 7.28
N GLU A 15 -4.33 -4.42 6.85
CA GLU A 15 -3.16 -5.28 6.97
C GLU A 15 -1.87 -4.44 7.05
N ILE A 16 -0.91 -4.91 7.84
CA ILE A 16 0.49 -4.51 7.76
C ILE A 16 1.32 -5.79 7.72
N ARG A 17 2.16 -5.92 6.70
CA ARG A 17 3.07 -7.05 6.55
C ARG A 17 4.48 -6.56 6.28
N ILE A 18 5.45 -7.32 6.78
CA ILE A 18 6.87 -7.06 6.62
C ILE A 18 7.49 -8.35 6.09
N GLY A 19 8.28 -8.24 5.03
CA GLY A 19 8.91 -9.40 4.43
C GLY A 19 9.97 -9.02 3.41
N GLU A 20 10.69 -10.03 2.94
CA GLU A 20 11.61 -9.91 1.82
C GLU A 20 10.83 -10.11 0.51
N VAL A 21 11.11 -9.27 -0.49
CA VAL A 21 10.56 -9.39 -1.84
C VAL A 21 11.73 -9.52 -2.81
N GLU A 22 11.64 -10.49 -3.72
CA GLU A 22 12.64 -10.72 -4.76
C GLU A 22 12.59 -9.62 -5.82
N LEU A 23 13.76 -9.18 -6.25
CA LEU A 23 13.96 -8.22 -7.31
C LEU A 23 14.46 -8.95 -8.55
N GLU A 24 13.88 -8.60 -9.69
CA GLU A 24 14.29 -9.09 -11.00
C GLU A 24 14.58 -7.92 -11.94
N LEU A 25 15.46 -8.16 -12.89
CA LEU A 25 15.84 -7.22 -13.93
C LEU A 25 15.56 -7.80 -15.31
N ASP A 26 14.90 -7.02 -16.16
CA ASP A 26 14.76 -7.34 -17.58
C ASP A 26 16.02 -6.86 -18.33
N VAL A 27 16.74 -7.79 -18.96
CA VAL A 27 18.01 -7.53 -19.65
C VAL A 27 17.79 -7.78 -21.14
N PRO A 28 17.93 -6.77 -22.02
CA PRO A 28 17.56 -6.89 -23.43
C PRO A 28 18.19 -8.07 -24.19
N GLU A 29 19.40 -8.48 -23.81
CA GLU A 29 20.15 -9.57 -24.43
C GLU A 29 19.71 -10.97 -23.96
N LEU A 30 18.94 -11.06 -22.88
CA LEU A 30 18.49 -12.32 -22.28
C LEU A 30 16.97 -12.47 -22.45
N PRO A 31 16.46 -13.62 -22.88
CA PRO A 31 15.03 -13.83 -23.10
C PRO A 31 14.26 -14.16 -21.80
N PHE A 32 14.80 -13.81 -20.64
CA PHE A 32 14.21 -14.08 -19.32
C PHE A 32 14.67 -13.03 -18.30
N ALA A 33 13.85 -12.81 -17.26
CA ALA A 33 14.18 -11.91 -16.16
C ALA A 33 15.30 -12.50 -15.29
N VAL A 34 16.26 -11.66 -14.89
CA VAL A 34 17.43 -12.05 -14.11
C VAL A 34 17.23 -11.67 -12.64
N PRO A 35 17.42 -12.60 -11.68
CA PRO A 35 17.28 -12.28 -10.26
C PRO A 35 18.41 -11.37 -9.77
N LEU A 36 18.08 -10.34 -8.99
CA LEU A 36 19.02 -9.38 -8.38
C LEU A 36 19.20 -9.58 -6.88
N GLY A 37 18.42 -10.46 -6.26
CA GLY A 37 18.37 -10.68 -4.82
C GLY A 37 17.04 -10.23 -4.23
N SER A 38 17.01 -9.93 -2.93
CA SER A 38 15.79 -9.56 -2.22
C SER A 38 15.97 -8.30 -1.39
N ILE A 39 14.85 -7.60 -1.17
CA ILE A 39 14.77 -6.42 -0.32
C ILE A 39 13.66 -6.57 0.71
N ARG A 40 13.97 -6.14 1.92
CA ARG A 40 12.97 -6.05 2.98
C ARG A 40 12.07 -4.86 2.73
N VAL A 41 10.76 -5.09 2.75
CA VAL A 41 9.75 -4.05 2.63
C VAL A 41 8.69 -4.19 3.71
N THR A 42 8.06 -3.06 4.03
CA THR A 42 6.82 -3.01 4.80
C THR A 42 5.70 -2.51 3.90
N GLU A 43 4.64 -3.31 3.79
CA GLU A 43 3.40 -2.95 3.10
C GLU A 43 2.31 -2.64 4.12
N CYS A 44 1.52 -1.60 3.88
CA CYS A 44 0.34 -1.25 4.66
C CYS A 44 -0.86 -1.02 3.73
N GLN A 45 -1.94 -1.76 3.98
CA GLN A 45 -3.22 -1.56 3.33
C GLN A 45 -4.21 -1.00 4.34
N MET A 46 -4.76 0.17 4.04
CA MET A 46 -5.80 0.80 4.85
C MET A 46 -7.15 0.70 4.18
N VAL A 47 -8.16 0.30 4.94
CA VAL A 47 -9.56 0.31 4.54
C VAL A 47 -10.17 1.63 5.00
N ASN A 48 -10.82 2.32 4.07
CA ASN A 48 -11.38 3.66 4.25
C ASN A 48 -12.90 3.64 3.99
N GLN A 49 -13.59 4.75 4.31
CA GLN A 49 -15.05 4.86 4.16
C GLN A 49 -15.55 4.38 2.80
N PHE A 50 -16.74 3.76 2.82
CA PHE A 50 -17.36 3.23 1.64
C PHE A 50 -17.88 4.35 0.71
N LYS A 51 -17.82 4.09 -0.59
CA LYS A 51 -18.53 4.88 -1.60
C LYS A 51 -19.43 3.94 -2.39
N GLY A 52 -20.60 4.45 -2.77
CA GLY A 52 -21.57 3.75 -3.60
C GLY A 52 -22.26 4.72 -4.54
N SER A 53 -23.03 4.19 -5.49
CA SER A 53 -23.87 4.98 -6.38
C SER A 53 -25.21 4.30 -6.61
N ALA A 54 -26.12 4.95 -7.33
CA ALA A 54 -27.38 4.32 -7.73
C ALA A 54 -27.19 3.05 -8.59
N LYS A 55 -26.01 2.85 -9.19
CA LYS A 55 -25.69 1.72 -10.07
C LYS A 55 -24.74 0.70 -9.44
N ALA A 56 -24.07 1.03 -8.33
CA ALA A 56 -23.07 0.18 -7.71
C ALA A 56 -23.25 0.18 -6.18
N PRO A 57 -23.30 -1.01 -5.55
CA PRO A 57 -23.45 -1.11 -4.11
C PRO A 57 -22.28 -0.42 -3.38
N PRO A 58 -22.49 0.06 -2.14
CA PRO A 58 -21.42 0.67 -1.36
C PRO A 58 -20.29 -0.33 -1.11
N GLN A 59 -19.07 0.07 -1.45
CA GLN A 59 -17.84 -0.70 -1.26
C GLN A 59 -16.82 0.15 -0.51
N PHE A 60 -16.04 -0.49 0.37
CA PHE A 60 -14.93 0.18 1.02
C PHE A 60 -13.90 0.67 0.01
N THR A 61 -13.33 1.85 0.28
CA THR A 61 -12.17 2.33 -0.46
C THR A 61 -10.90 1.90 0.25
N ARG A 62 -9.75 1.99 -0.44
CA ARG A 62 -8.46 1.60 0.13
C ARG A 62 -7.41 2.67 -0.10
N GLY A 63 -6.43 2.74 0.80
CA GLY A 63 -5.19 3.49 0.61
C GLY A 63 -4.00 2.57 0.80
N TYR A 64 -2.91 2.84 0.09
CA TYR A 64 -1.76 1.95 0.02
C TYR A 64 -0.45 2.63 0.41
N GLY A 65 0.39 1.91 1.15
CA GLY A 65 1.73 2.37 1.52
C GLY A 65 2.74 1.25 1.43
N LEU A 66 3.88 1.52 0.80
CA LEU A 66 5.01 0.60 0.69
C LEU A 66 6.30 1.36 0.97
N VAL A 67 7.16 0.79 1.82
CA VAL A 67 8.44 1.40 2.22
C VAL A 67 9.52 0.33 2.35
N PHE A 68 10.79 0.72 2.20
CA PHE A 68 11.93 -0.14 2.49
C PHE A 68 12.11 -0.37 4.00
N GLY A 69 12.59 -1.55 4.36
CA GLY A 69 12.90 -1.96 5.73
C GLY A 69 11.68 -2.08 6.63
N GLN A 70 11.90 -1.89 7.93
CA GLN A 70 10.87 -1.94 8.98
C GLN A 70 10.50 -0.51 9.39
N SER A 71 9.54 0.08 8.66
CA SER A 71 9.11 1.48 8.88
C SER A 71 7.60 1.62 8.73
N GLU A 72 6.87 0.86 9.56
CA GLU A 72 5.41 0.71 9.55
C GLU A 72 4.71 2.05 9.66
N ARG A 73 5.19 2.94 10.54
CA ARG A 73 4.59 4.27 10.71
C ARG A 73 4.65 5.10 9.42
N LYS A 74 5.72 4.96 8.63
CA LYS A 74 5.84 5.64 7.34
C LYS A 74 4.94 4.99 6.31
N ALA A 75 4.88 3.66 6.26
CA ALA A 75 3.95 2.93 5.38
C ALA A 75 2.49 3.32 5.66
N MET A 76 2.11 3.38 6.93
CA MET A 76 0.79 3.84 7.37
C MET A 76 0.52 5.29 6.98
N ALA A 77 1.49 6.19 7.15
CA ALA A 77 1.35 7.58 6.72
C ALA A 77 1.16 7.70 5.20
N MET A 78 1.86 6.88 4.40
CA MET A 78 1.68 6.83 2.95
C MET A 78 0.27 6.34 2.60
N ALA A 79 -0.20 5.24 3.22
CA ALA A 79 -1.54 4.71 2.99
C ALA A 79 -2.66 5.70 3.36
N LEU A 80 -2.43 6.56 4.36
CA LEU A 80 -3.35 7.65 4.73
C LEU A 80 -3.35 8.82 3.75
N CYS A 81 -2.22 9.08 3.09
CA CYS A 81 -2.07 10.19 2.15
C CYS A 81 -2.49 9.82 0.73
N ASP A 82 -2.33 8.55 0.35
CA ASP A 82 -2.76 8.00 -0.94
C ASP A 82 -4.28 8.15 -1.15
N ARG A 83 -5.05 8.08 -0.07
CA ARG A 83 -6.51 8.25 -0.10
C ARG A 83 -6.99 9.57 0.49
#